data_AF-L7LN89-F1
#
_entry.id   AF-L7LN89-F1
#
_cell.length_a   1.000
_cell.length_b   1.000
_cell.length_c   1.000
_cell.angle_alpha   90.00
_cell.angle_beta   90.00
_cell.angle_gamma   90.00
#
_symmetry.space_group_name_H-M   'P 1'
#
loop_
_entity.id
_entity.type
_entity.pdbx_description
1 polymer ?
#
loop_
_entity_poly.entity_id
_entity_poly.type
_entity_poly.pdbx_seq_one_letter_code
_entity_poly.pdbx_strand_id
1 'polypeptide(L)' 'MNEGANEPAGGVVDRRRPKRQRHSLSELVAIVRPPGNPHGVRAFAADELEEAAQYAAESGGEVEHLAE' A
#
# COMPACT_ATOMS: atom_id res chain seq x y z
N MET A 1 -35.66 -0.21 27.15
CA MET A 1 -35.72 -0.27 25.68
C MET A 1 -34.51 0.48 25.17
N ASN A 2 -33.52 -0.22 24.61
CA ASN A 2 -32.41 0.40 23.87
C ASN A 2 -32.00 -0.61 22.79
N GLU A 3 -32.60 -0.46 21.61
CA GLU A 3 -32.18 -1.16 20.41
C GLU A 3 -31.05 -0.33 19.79
N GLY A 4 -29.81 -0.81 19.96
CA GLY A 4 -28.67 -0.30 19.21
C GLY A 4 -28.81 -0.70 17.76
N ALA A 5 -29.12 0.27 16.90
CA ALA A 5 -29.14 0.08 15.46
C ALA A 5 -27.73 -0.33 14.98
N ASN A 6 -27.57 -1.60 14.62
CA ASN A 6 -26.40 -2.11 13.93
C ASN A 6 -26.49 -1.68 12.46
N GLU A 7 -25.86 -0.54 12.13
CA GLU A 7 -25.71 -0.11 10.74
C GLU A 7 -24.88 -1.14 9.96
N PRO A 8 -25.37 -1.73 8.86
CA PRO A 8 -24.52 -2.55 8.03
C PRO A 8 -23.49 -1.64 7.38
N ALA A 9 -22.22 -1.80 7.73
CA ALA A 9 -21.08 -1.23 7.01
C ALA A 9 -21.05 -1.83 5.58
N GLY A 10 -21.94 -1.34 4.72
CA GLY A 10 -22.13 -1.75 3.35
C GLY A 10 -21.06 -1.14 2.46
N GLY A 11 -19.85 -1.70 2.48
CA GLY A 11 -18.91 -1.49 1.40
C GLY A 11 -19.50 -2.06 0.09
N VAL A 12 -19.16 -1.45 -1.04
CA VAL A 12 -19.51 -2.01 -2.36
C VAL A 12 -18.78 -3.35 -2.54
N VAL A 13 -19.48 -4.45 -2.30
CA VAL A 13 -18.95 -5.80 -2.51
C VAL A 13 -19.25 -6.23 -3.94
N ASP A 14 -18.32 -5.94 -4.83
CA ASP A 14 -18.38 -6.41 -6.20
C ASP A 14 -17.67 -7.77 -6.34
N ARG A 15 -18.45 -8.85 -6.43
CA ARG A 15 -17.94 -10.23 -6.63
C ARG A 15 -17.80 -10.57 -8.12
N ARG A 16 -17.21 -9.68 -8.92
CA ARG A 16 -16.84 -9.99 -10.30
C ARG A 16 -15.81 -11.12 -10.34
N ARG A 17 -16.05 -12.12 -11.20
CA ARG A 17 -15.06 -13.18 -11.47
C ARG A 17 -13.77 -12.52 -11.99
N PRO A 18 -12.59 -12.86 -11.47
CA PRO A 18 -11.33 -12.32 -11.97
C PRO A 18 -11.21 -12.58 -13.47
N LYS A 19 -10.80 -11.58 -14.25
CA LYS A 19 -10.45 -11.78 -15.66
C LYS A 19 -9.31 -12.80 -15.71
N ARG A 20 -9.57 -13.96 -16.29
CA ARG A 20 -8.60 -15.07 -16.40
C ARG A 20 -7.65 -14.88 -17.59
N GLN A 21 -7.13 -13.67 -17.74
CA GLN A 21 -6.12 -13.40 -18.75
C GLN A 21 -4.76 -13.80 -18.18
N ARG A 22 -3.96 -14.49 -19.00
CA ARG A 22 -2.57 -14.77 -18.67
C ARG A 22 -1.77 -13.49 -18.95
N HIS A 23 -1.06 -13.02 -17.93
CA HIS A 23 -0.16 -11.87 -18.00
C HIS A 23 1.28 -12.35 -17.83
N SER A 24 2.21 -11.67 -18.49
CA SER A 24 3.65 -11.84 -18.24
C SER A 24 4.01 -11.21 -16.90
N LEU A 25 5.09 -11.69 -16.25
CA LEU A 25 5.51 -11.17 -14.95
C LEU A 25 5.81 -9.67 -14.99
N SER A 26 6.35 -9.18 -16.10
CA SER A 26 6.63 -7.76 -16.37
C SER A 26 5.38 -6.87 -16.45
N GLU A 27 4.19 -7.46 -16.61
CA GLU A 27 2.91 -6.72 -16.62
C GLU A 27 2.26 -6.65 -15.23
N LEU A 28 2.85 -7.30 -14.22
CA LEU A 28 2.31 -7.35 -12.88
C LEU A 28 3.00 -6.31 -12.00
N VAL A 29 2.21 -5.62 -11.17
CA VAL A 29 2.72 -4.73 -10.12
C VAL A 29 2.54 -5.41 -8.76
N ALA A 30 3.59 -5.39 -7.93
CA ALA A 30 3.50 -5.88 -6.56
C ALA A 30 2.91 -4.79 -5.66
N ILE A 31 1.78 -5.08 -5.00
CA ILE A 31 1.20 -4.19 -3.99
C ILE A 31 1.65 -4.69 -2.62
N VAL A 32 2.61 -4.00 -2.01
CA VAL A 32 3.01 -4.25 -0.62
C VAL A 32 2.08 -3.47 0.30
N ARG A 33 1.44 -4.14 1.25
CA ARG A 33 0.79 -3.47 2.39
C ARG A 33 1.73 -3.54 3.59
N PRO A 34 2.37 -2.44 3.99
CA PRO A 34 3.11 -2.40 5.24
C PRO A 34 2.15 -2.72 6.40
N PRO A 35 2.55 -3.55 7.38
CA PRO A 35 1.81 -3.65 8.63
C PRO A 35 1.77 -2.27 9.31
N GLY A 36 0.66 -1.93 9.95
CA GLY A 36 0.49 -0.65 10.65
C GLY A 36 -0.39 0.35 9.91
N ASN A 37 -0.11 1.64 10.05
CA ASN A 37 -0.86 2.72 9.42
C ASN A 37 -0.25 3.07 8.04
N PRO A 38 -0.86 2.63 6.92
CA PRO A 38 -0.31 2.88 5.59
C PRO A 38 -0.25 4.37 5.23
N HIS A 39 -1.10 5.20 5.84
CA HIS A 39 -1.05 6.66 5.65
C HIS A 39 0.13 7.32 6.38
N GLY A 40 0.83 6.58 7.26
CA GLY A 40 2.04 7.02 7.94
C GLY A 40 3.33 6.73 7.18
N VAL A 41 3.27 5.96 6.09
CA VAL A 41 4.43 5.58 5.28
C VAL A 41 4.41 6.35 3.97
N ARG A 42 5.54 6.97 3.60
CA ARG A 42 5.72 7.61 2.28
C ARG A 42 6.61 6.73 1.40
N ALA A 43 6.26 6.65 0.12
CA ALA A 43 7.05 5.98 -0.91
C ALA A 43 7.60 7.02 -1.87
N PHE A 44 8.82 6.79 -2.35
CA PHE A 44 9.57 7.69 -3.21
C PHE A 44 10.04 6.92 -4.44
N ALA A 45 10.06 7.59 -5.59
CA ALA A 45 10.62 7.08 -6.82
C ALA A 45 12.16 7.18 -6.83
N ALA A 46 12.80 6.56 -7.81
CA ALA A 46 14.27 6.50 -7.90
C ALA A 46 14.92 7.89 -8.07
N ASP A 47 14.21 8.82 -8.70
CA ASP A 47 14.57 10.22 -8.88
C ASP A 47 14.39 11.08 -7.61
N GLU A 48 13.64 10.60 -6.61
CA GLU A 48 13.31 11.30 -5.37
C GLU A 48 14.23 10.87 -4.19
N LEU A 49 15.47 10.46 -4.49
CA LEU A 49 16.40 9.89 -3.51
C LEU A 49 16.74 10.85 -2.36
N GLU A 50 16.84 12.15 -2.64
CA GLU A 50 17.14 13.18 -1.65
C GLU A 50 16.00 13.32 -0.63
N GLU A 51 14.75 13.22 -1.09
CA GLU A 51 13.55 13.26 -0.26
C GLU A 51 13.40 12.00 0.58
N ALA A 52 13.73 10.84 0.00
CA ALA A 52 13.78 9.57 0.72
C ALA A 52 14.81 9.60 1.87
N ALA A 53 15.99 10.18 1.62
CA ALA A 53 17.04 10.33 2.63
C ALA A 53 16.59 11.27 3.77
N GLN A 54 15.93 12.38 3.44
CA GLN A 54 15.41 13.30 4.44
C GLN A 54 14.31 12.65 5.28
N TYR A 55 13.36 11.95 4.67
CA TYR A 55 12.30 11.23 5.38
C TYR A 55 12.85 10.16 6.32
N ALA A 56 13.88 9.42 5.90
CA ALA A 56 14.55 8.42 6.73
C ALA A 56 15.18 9.06 7.98
N ALA A 57 15.92 10.16 7.81
CA ALA A 57 16.54 10.90 8.92
C ALA A 57 15.50 11.43 9.92
N GLU A 58 14.39 11.98 9.44
CA GLU A 58 13.30 12.50 10.28
C GLU A 58 12.57 11.38 11.05
N SER A 59 12.49 10.19 10.45
CA SER A 59 11.77 9.03 11.00
C SER A 59 12.66 8.11 11.86
N GLY A 60 13.96 8.40 11.96
CA GLY A 60 14.94 7.51 12.60
C GLY A 60 15.16 6.19 11.85
N GLY A 61 14.91 6.19 10.54
CA GLY A 61 15.15 5.06 9.64
C GLY A 61 16.42 5.22 8.81
N GLU A 62 16.73 4.20 8.01
CA GLU A 62 17.85 4.18 7.08
C GLU A 62 17.36 3.90 5.65
N VAL A 63 18.03 4.45 4.64
CA VAL A 63 17.76 4.16 3.23
C VAL A 63 18.58 2.94 2.82
N GLU A 64 17.91 1.87 2.40
CA GLU A 64 18.55 0.67 1.87
C GLU A 64 18.50 0.66 0.34
N HIS A 65 19.66 0.53 -0.31
CA HIS A 65 19.76 0.32 -1.75
C HIS A 65 19.81 -1.18 -2.03
N LEU A 66 18.71 -1.74 -2.53
CA LEU A 66 18.68 -3.12 -3.01
C LEU A 66 19.47 -3.20 -4.32
N ALA A 67 20.62 -3.87 -4.30
CA ALA A 67 21.35 -4.21 -5.52
C ALA A 67 20.55 -5.25 -6.33
N GLU A 68 20.59 -5.11 -7.67
CA GLU A 68 19.96 -6.03 -8.62
C GLU A 68 20.49 -7.47 -8.54
#